data_AF-A0A1A8KK90-F1
#
_entry.id   AF-A0A1A8KK90-F1
#
_cell.length_a   1.000
_cell.length_b   1.000
_cell.length_c   1.000
_cell.angle_alpha   90.00
_cell.angle_beta   90.00
_cell.angle_gamma   90.00
#
_symmetry.space_group_name_H-M   'P 1'
#
loop_
_entity.id
_entity.type
_entity.pdbx_description
1 polymer ?
#
loop_
_entity_poly.entity_id
_entity_poly.type
_entity_poly.pdbx_seq_one_letter_code
_entity_poly.pdbx_strand_id
1 'polypeptide(L)'
;SNFIKTVINFDKNNVPDRVLKRIGQYCRHADFQPGIIGKVSLAAKSLCMWVRAIEMYGRVYKEVEPKRAQLNAALSQLADKQEALSQAQSKLQEV
;
A
#
# COMPACT_ATOMS: atom_id res chain seq x y z
N SER A 1 -4.00 22.18 -18.49
CA SER A 1 -4.65 21.66 -17.25
C SER A 1 -4.31 20.19 -16.98
N ASN A 2 -3.04 19.86 -16.70
CA ASN A 2 -2.60 18.46 -16.53
C ASN A 2 -2.41 18.02 -15.07
N PHE A 3 -2.44 18.95 -14.11
CA PHE A 3 -2.16 18.68 -12.70
C PHE A 3 -3.08 17.61 -12.08
N ILE A 4 -4.40 17.75 -12.25
CA ILE A 4 -5.37 16.81 -11.65
C ILE A 4 -5.17 15.39 -12.20
N LYS A 5 -4.86 15.25 -13.49
CA LYS A 5 -4.54 13.94 -14.09
C LYS A 5 -3.30 13.33 -13.46
N THR A 6 -2.26 14.13 -13.19
CA THR A 6 -1.04 13.67 -12.50
C THR A 6 -1.35 13.19 -11.08
N VAL A 7 -2.21 13.91 -10.34
CA VAL A 7 -2.59 13.54 -8.96
C VAL A 7 -3.38 12.24 -8.93
N ILE A 8 -4.30 12.04 -9.87
CA ILE A 8 -5.12 10.82 -9.97
C ILE A 8 -4.27 9.61 -10.38
N ASN A 9 -3.38 9.78 -11.34
CA ASN A 9 -2.55 8.70 -11.89
C ASN A 9 -1.22 8.54 -11.14
N PHE A 10 -1.08 9.15 -9.95
CA PHE A 10 0.15 9.07 -9.18
C PHE A 10 0.42 7.64 -8.71
N ASP A 11 1.62 7.14 -8.97
CA ASP A 11 2.04 5.81 -8.51
C ASP A 11 2.36 5.83 -7.00
N LYS A 12 1.32 5.57 -6.21
CA LYS A 12 1.40 5.48 -4.75
C LYS A 12 2.19 4.27 -4.24
N ASN A 13 2.48 3.28 -5.08
CA ASN A 13 3.19 2.06 -4.66
C ASN A 13 4.70 2.26 -4.71
N ASN A 14 5.19 3.13 -5.60
CA ASN A 14 6.62 3.36 -5.83
C ASN A 14 7.10 4.73 -5.30
N VAL A 15 6.63 5.14 -4.12
CA VAL A 15 7.03 6.43 -3.52
C VAL A 15 8.39 6.29 -2.82
N PRO A 16 9.42 7.07 -3.20
CA PRO A 16 10.74 6.98 -2.57
C PRO A 16 10.70 7.34 -1.07
N ASP A 17 11.51 6.64 -0.28
CA ASP A 17 11.63 6.81 1.18
C ASP A 17 11.93 8.24 1.58
N ARG A 18 12.80 8.90 0.81
CA ARG A 18 13.16 10.30 1.01
C ARG A 18 11.93 11.21 0.89
N VAL A 19 11.03 10.93 -0.06
CA VAL A 19 9.80 11.69 -0.26
C VAL A 19 8.84 11.43 0.90
N LEU A 20 8.59 10.16 1.25
CA LEU A 20 7.72 9.77 2.38
C LEU A 20 8.19 10.41 3.70
N LYS A 21 9.50 10.41 3.97
CA LYS A 21 10.07 11.03 5.16
C LYS A 21 9.83 12.55 5.18
N ARG A 22 10.02 13.21 4.04
CA ARG A 22 9.83 14.67 3.91
C ARG A 22 8.37 15.06 4.06
N ILE A 23 7.44 14.38 3.38
CA ILE A 23 6.00 14.66 3.52
C ILE A 23 5.50 14.30 4.93
N GLY A 24 6.08 13.27 5.56
CA GLY A 24 5.78 12.89 6.94
C GLY A 24 6.13 13.97 7.96
N GLN A 25 7.19 14.77 7.72
CA GLN A 25 7.50 15.93 8.56
C GLN A 25 6.38 16.98 8.49
N TYR A 26 5.91 17.29 7.28
CA TYR A 26 4.80 18.22 7.09
C TYR A 26 3.49 17.67 7.69
N CYS A 27 3.18 16.38 7.51
CA CYS A 27 1.95 15.77 8.03
C CYS A 27 1.86 15.75 9.57
N ARG A 28 3.00 15.86 10.27
CA ARG A 28 3.07 15.98 11.74
C ARG A 28 2.88 17.40 12.25
N HIS A 29 3.06 18.42 11.41
CA HIS A 29 2.81 19.79 11.84
C HIS A 29 1.33 20.00 12.16
N ALA A 30 1.07 20.70 13.27
CA ALA A 30 -0.28 21.01 13.73
C ALA A 30 -1.06 21.83 12.69
N ASP A 31 -0.37 22.68 11.91
CA ASP A 31 -0.99 23.52 10.89
C ASP A 31 -1.34 22.77 9.60
N PHE A 32 -0.71 21.60 9.35
CA PHE A 32 -0.97 20.78 8.17
C PHE A 32 -2.11 19.78 8.40
N GLN A 33 -3.22 20.31 8.91
CA GLN A 33 -4.43 19.55 9.20
C GLN A 33 -5.55 20.00 8.26
N PRO A 34 -6.30 19.06 7.65
CA PRO A 34 -7.39 19.40 6.73
C PRO A 34 -8.43 20.36 7.34
N GLY A 35 -8.68 20.25 8.65
CA GLY A 35 -9.59 21.14 9.38
C GLY A 35 -9.10 22.58 9.50
N ILE A 36 -7.78 22.80 9.56
CA ILE A 36 -7.18 24.14 9.65
C ILE A 36 -7.07 24.74 8.24
N ILE A 37 -6.48 23.99 7.30
CA ILE A 37 -6.30 24.44 5.91
C ILE A 37 -7.65 24.71 5.24
N GLY A 38 -8.67 23.90 5.57
CA GLY A 38 -10.02 24.07 5.05
C GLY A 38 -10.71 25.37 5.45
N LYS A 39 -10.25 26.07 6.49
CA LYS A 39 -10.74 27.41 6.83
C LYS A 39 -10.29 28.47 5.83
N VAL A 40 -9.18 28.23 5.13
CA VAL A 40 -8.60 29.17 4.17
C VAL A 40 -8.98 28.79 2.74
N SER A 41 -8.93 27.49 2.39
CA SER A 41 -9.24 27.04 1.03
C SER A 41 -9.75 25.60 0.99
N LEU A 42 -10.90 25.42 0.36
CA LEU A 42 -11.49 24.10 0.14
C LEU A 42 -10.65 23.22 -0.80
N ALA A 43 -10.08 23.82 -1.85
CA ALA A 43 -9.21 23.08 -2.77
C ALA A 43 -7.91 22.64 -2.08
N ALA A 44 -7.32 23.52 -1.25
CA ALA A 44 -6.13 23.18 -0.48
C ALA A 44 -6.39 22.08 0.57
N LYS A 45 -7.60 22.05 1.17
CA LYS A 45 -8.03 20.96 2.04
C LYS A 45 -8.00 19.61 1.32
N SER A 46 -8.55 19.53 0.11
CA SER A 46 -8.54 18.30 -0.68
C SER A 46 -7.13 17.80 -0.98
N LEU A 47 -6.21 18.69 -1.33
CA LEU A 47 -4.80 18.34 -1.53
C LEU A 47 -4.10 17.92 -0.24
N CYS A 48 -4.37 18.59 0.89
CA CYS A 48 -3.84 18.18 2.20
C CYS A 48 -4.27 16.75 2.55
N MET A 49 -5.55 16.43 2.37
CA MET A 49 -6.05 15.07 2.60
C MET A 49 -5.36 14.06 1.69
N TRP A 50 -5.20 14.38 0.40
CA TRP A 50 -4.50 13.51 -0.54
C TRP A 50 -3.04 13.24 -0.13
N VAL A 51 -2.27 14.28 0.24
CA VAL A 51 -0.87 14.11 0.67
C VAL A 51 -0.77 13.21 1.91
N ARG A 52 -1.66 13.41 2.89
CA ARG A 52 -1.72 12.58 4.11
C ARG A 52 -2.07 11.13 3.79
N ALA A 53 -2.98 10.91 2.84
CA ALA A 53 -3.35 9.57 2.39
C ALA A 53 -2.16 8.86 1.70
N ILE A 54 -1.42 9.56 0.83
CA ILE A 54 -0.21 9.02 0.19
C ILE A 54 0.86 8.67 1.23
N GLU A 55 1.05 9.53 2.23
CA GLU A 55 2.03 9.31 3.30
C GLU A 55 1.70 8.06 4.12
N MET A 56 0.44 7.93 4.56
CA MET A 56 -0.03 6.79 5.32
C MET A 56 0.01 5.51 4.50
N TYR A 57 -0.48 5.55 3.26
CA TYR A 57 -0.46 4.41 2.35
C TYR A 57 0.97 3.93 2.11
N GLY A 58 1.90 4.84 1.79
CA GLY A 58 3.28 4.48 1.50
C GLY A 58 3.99 3.82 2.68
N ARG A 59 3.72 4.27 3.92
CA ARG A 59 4.24 3.60 5.12
C ARG A 59 3.70 2.19 5.29
N VAL A 60 2.38 2.05 5.25
CA VAL A 60 1.71 0.76 5.44
C VAL A 60 2.08 -0.21 4.31
N TYR A 61 2.16 0.27 3.07
CA TYR A 61 2.53 -0.55 1.91
C TYR A 61 3.89 -1.21 2.12
N LYS A 62 4.89 -0.48 2.61
CA LYS A 62 6.22 -1.06 2.90
C LYS A 62 6.22 -2.14 3.97
N GLU A 63 5.36 -2.02 4.97
CA GLU A 63 5.23 -3.03 6.02
C GLU A 63 4.45 -4.26 5.55
N VAL A 64 3.53 -4.07 4.59
CA VAL A 64 2.62 -5.09 4.09
C VAL A 64 3.21 -5.87 2.91
N GLU A 65 4.04 -5.25 2.08
CA GLU A 65 4.70 -5.87 0.92
C GLU A 65 5.47 -7.16 1.29
N PRO A 66 6.38 -7.17 2.28
CA PRO A 66 7.09 -8.41 2.64
C PRO A 66 6.16 -9.48 3.20
N LYS A 67 5.09 -9.09 3.90
CA LYS A 67 4.08 -10.03 4.42
C LYS A 67 3.29 -10.69 3.29
N ARG A 68 2.94 -9.92 2.25
CA ARG A 68 2.29 -10.44 1.05
C ARG A 68 3.21 -11.39 0.28
N ALA A 69 4.49 -11.06 0.15
CA ALA A 69 5.47 -11.92 -0.49
C ALA A 69 5.61 -13.27 0.25
N GLN A 70 5.75 -13.23 1.58
CA GLN A 70 5.81 -14.44 2.41
C GLN A 70 4.52 -15.28 2.32
N LEU A 71 3.35 -14.63 2.36
CA LEU A 71 2.08 -15.31 2.22
C LEU A 71 1.98 -16.05 0.88
N ASN A 72 2.33 -15.39 -0.21
CA ASN A 72 2.29 -15.99 -1.54
C ASN A 72 3.26 -17.18 -1.66
N ALA A 73 4.45 -17.08 -1.08
CA ALA A 73 5.39 -18.20 -1.05
C ALA A 73 4.84 -19.40 -0.25
N ALA A 74 4.25 -19.15 0.92
CA ALA A 74 3.64 -20.22 1.73
C ALA A 74 2.43 -20.86 1.03
N LEU A 75 1.60 -20.07 0.35
CA LEU A 75 0.48 -20.58 -0.43
C LEU A 75 0.93 -21.45 -1.61
N SER A 76 2.02 -21.06 -2.29
CA SER A 76 2.62 -21.88 -3.35
C SER A 76 3.11 -23.22 -2.79
N GLN A 77 3.83 -23.20 -1.68
CA GLN A 77 4.31 -24.43 -1.03
C GLN A 77 3.14 -25.32 -0.60
N LEU A 78 2.08 -24.73 -0.06
CA LEU A 78 0.89 -25.48 0.35
C LEU A 78 0.24 -26.17 -0.86
N ALA A 79 0.11 -25.47 -1.99
CA ALA A 79 -0.42 -26.05 -3.22
C ALA A 79 0.40 -27.25 -3.69
N ASP A 80 1.73 -27.13 -3.74
CA ASP A 80 2.63 -28.21 -4.15
C ASP A 80 2.51 -29.44 -3.22
N LYS A 81 2.39 -29.20 -1.91
CA LYS A 81 2.24 -30.28 -0.92
C LYS A 81 0.87 -30.95 -1.01
N GLN A 82 -0.18 -30.17 -1.27
CA GLN A 82 -1.53 -30.70 -1.43
C GLN A 82 -1.64 -31.57 -2.69
N GLU A 83 -0.99 -31.17 -3.77
CA GLU A 83 -0.91 -31.97 -4.99
C GLU A 83 -0.15 -33.28 -4.76
N ALA A 84 1.02 -33.21 -4.12
CA ALA A 84 1.80 -34.41 -3.77
C ALA A 84 1.02 -35.36 -2.86
N LEU A 85 0.28 -34.83 -1.88
CA LEU A 85 -0.59 -35.62 -1.00
C LEU A 85 -1.69 -36.33 -1.79
N SER A 86 -2.38 -35.60 -2.68
CA SER A 86 -3.46 -36.17 -3.50
C SER A 86 -2.94 -37.29 -4.40
N GLN A 87 -1.78 -37.10 -5.04
CA GLN A 87 -1.16 -38.12 -5.87
C GLN A 87 -0.78 -39.38 -5.07
N ALA A 88 -0.24 -39.19 -3.85
CA ALA A 88 0.09 -40.32 -2.97
C ALA A 88 -1.16 -41.07 -2.51
N GLN A 89 -2.25 -40.36 -2.18
CA GLN A 89 -3.52 -40.96 -1.78
C GLN A 89 -4.16 -41.76 -2.92
N SER A 90 -4.16 -41.25 -4.15
CA SER A 90 -4.67 -41.98 -5.33
C SER A 90 -3.89 -43.26 -5.57
N LYS A 91 -2.55 -43.22 -5.50
CA LYS A 91 -1.70 -44.42 -5.64
C LYS A 91 -2.00 -45.48 -4.57
N LEU A 92 -2.35 -45.07 -3.36
CA LEU A 92 -2.65 -45.97 -2.25
C LEU A 92 -4.04 -46.62 -2.39
N GLN A 93 -4.98 -45.98 -3.08
CA GLN A 93 -6.30 -46.55 -3.38
C GLN A 93 -6.30 -47.51 -4.57
N GLU A 94 -5.34 -47.41 -5.47
CA GLU A 94 -5.20 -48.31 -6.63
C GLU A 94 -4.56 -49.66 -6.29
N VAL A 95 -3.98 -49.80 -5.09
CA VAL A 95 -3.36 -51.04 -4.56
C VAL A 95 -4.32 -51.77 -3.64
#